data_AF-A0A8I2BFD2-F1
#
_entry.id   AF-A0A8I2BFD2-F1
#
_cell.length_a   1.000
_cell.length_b   1.000
_cell.length_c   1.000
_cell.angle_alpha   90.00
_cell.angle_beta   90.00
_cell.angle_gamma   90.00
#
_symmetry.space_group_name_H-M   'P 1'
#
loop_
_entity.id
_entity.type
_entity.pdbx_description
1 polymer ?
#
loop_
_entity_poly.entity_id
_entity_poly.type
_entity_poly.pdbx_seq_one_letter_code
_entity_poly.pdbx_strand_id
1 'polypeptide(L)'
;MIDFPISSLKTLPAAELRRLSQHFQYLADTCTAFARDADKRQHHREYTRDYRKAIEATVNAVRLEIENGTPEQHAIAKVAAKTRLPESTISARWRLHKKRNLRSYDKFRNEKIMRLKRRGHTNAEIAQKIGLSRSQIGRIIRKIESV
;
A
#
# COMPACT_ATOMS: atom_id res chain seq x y z
N MET A 1 51.58 -20.87 8.84
CA MET A 1 50.51 -20.98 9.85
C MET A 1 50.90 -20.08 11.00
N ILE A 2 50.15 -19.00 11.25
CA ILE A 2 50.37 -18.18 12.44
C ILE A 2 49.70 -18.93 13.59
N ASP A 3 50.52 -19.52 14.46
CA ASP A 3 50.08 -20.20 15.67
C ASP A 3 49.65 -19.12 16.66
N PHE A 4 48.34 -19.04 16.94
CA PHE A 4 47.87 -18.24 18.06
C PHE A 4 48.02 -19.11 19.30
N PRO A 5 48.91 -18.76 20.25
CA PRO A 5 48.99 -19.49 21.50
C PRO A 5 47.61 -19.42 22.16
N ILE A 6 46.99 -20.57 22.40
CA ILE A 6 45.77 -20.67 23.19
C ILE A 6 46.17 -20.38 24.63
N SER A 7 46.38 -19.10 24.94
CA SER A 7 46.54 -18.62 26.30
C SER A 7 45.24 -18.94 27.03
N SER A 8 45.30 -19.93 27.92
CA SER A 8 44.22 -20.18 28.86
C SER A 8 43.90 -18.87 29.57
N LEU A 9 42.62 -18.54 29.79
CA LEU A 9 42.23 -17.33 30.54
C LEU A 9 42.94 -17.24 31.90
N LYS A 10 43.38 -18.38 32.45
CA LYS A 10 44.13 -18.48 33.71
C LYS A 10 45.57 -17.98 33.63
N THR A 11 46.17 -17.85 32.45
CA THR A 11 47.56 -17.41 32.24
C THR A 11 47.66 -15.97 31.77
N LEU A 12 46.55 -15.28 31.56
CA LEU A 12 46.54 -13.89 31.12
C LEU A 12 46.80 -12.93 32.29
N PRO A 13 47.58 -11.86 32.08
CA PRO A 13 47.75 -10.80 33.07
C PRO A 13 46.40 -10.17 33.46
N ALA A 14 46.27 -9.77 34.72
CA ALA A 14 45.04 -9.17 35.24
C ALA A 14 44.57 -7.93 34.44
N ALA A 15 45.50 -7.17 33.85
CA ALA A 15 45.18 -6.02 32.99
C ALA A 15 44.51 -6.46 31.67
N GLU A 16 44.97 -7.55 31.06
CA GLU A 16 44.39 -8.09 29.82
C GLU A 16 43.03 -8.74 30.08
N LEU A 17 42.87 -9.43 31.21
CA LEU A 17 41.57 -9.95 31.65
C LEU A 17 40.54 -8.84 31.87
N ARG A 18 40.94 -7.71 32.47
CA ARG A 18 40.08 -6.53 32.62
C ARG A 18 39.68 -5.93 31.27
N ARG A 19 40.63 -5.78 30.33
CA ARG A 19 40.34 -5.29 28.98
C ARG A 19 39.38 -6.21 28.23
N LEU A 20 39.60 -7.53 28.31
CA LEU A 20 38.73 -8.53 27.70
C LEU A 20 37.32 -8.48 28.29
N SER A 21 37.21 -8.40 29.61
CA SER A 21 35.92 -8.26 30.31
C SER A 21 35.18 -6.98 29.91
N GLN A 22 35.88 -5.84 29.83
CA GLN A 22 35.30 -4.58 29.35
C GLN A 22 34.82 -4.68 27.90
N HIS A 23 35.58 -5.35 27.03
CA HIS A 23 35.21 -5.56 25.64
C HIS A 23 33.95 -6.43 25.51
N PHE A 24 33.87 -7.53 26.27
CA PHE A 24 32.67 -8.37 26.30
C PHE A 24 31.46 -7.63 26.88
N GLN A 25 31.65 -6.80 27.90
CA GLN A 25 30.58 -5.98 28.44
C GLN A 25 30.07 -4.98 27.38
N TYR A 26 30.98 -4.29 26.69
CA TYR A 26 30.64 -3.39 25.59
C TYR A 26 29.85 -4.10 24.48
N LEU A 27 30.27 -5.31 24.08
CA LEU A 27 29.55 -6.10 23.09
C LEU A 27 28.16 -6.52 23.59
N ALA A 28 28.04 -6.94 24.84
CA ALA A 28 26.76 -7.30 25.45
C ALA A 28 25.79 -6.11 25.48
N ASP A 29 26.28 -4.93 25.88
CA ASP A 29 25.50 -3.69 25.91
C ASP A 29 25.08 -3.27 24.49
N THR A 30 25.98 -3.40 23.52
CA THR A 30 25.71 -3.10 22.10
C THR A 30 24.65 -4.04 21.52
N CYS A 31 24.75 -5.34 21.76
CA CYS A 31 23.76 -6.33 21.34
C CYS A 31 22.38 -6.03 21.98
N THR A 32 22.37 -5.64 23.25
CA THR A 32 21.14 -5.26 23.95
C THR A 32 20.51 -4.00 23.34
N ALA A 33 21.31 -3.00 22.98
CA ALA A 33 20.84 -1.80 22.30
C ALA A 33 20.23 -2.13 20.93
N PHE A 34 20.90 -2.98 20.13
CA PHE A 34 20.37 -3.41 18.84
C PHE A 34 19.10 -4.23 18.96
N ALA A 35 18.96 -5.08 19.97
CA ALA A 35 17.72 -5.82 20.24
C ALA A 35 16.57 -4.85 20.53
N ARG A 36 16.77 -3.87 21.42
CA ARG A 36 15.75 -2.84 21.72
C ARG A 36 15.35 -2.03 20.49
N ASP A 37 16.30 -1.68 19.63
CA ASP A 37 15.99 -0.95 18.39
C ASP A 37 15.34 -1.84 17.32
N ALA A 38 15.63 -3.13 17.30
CA ALA A 38 14.90 -4.09 16.47
C ALA A 38 13.43 -4.18 16.92
N ASP A 39 13.17 -4.29 18.22
CA ASP A 39 11.82 -4.36 18.78
C ASP A 39 11.01 -3.09 18.47
N LYS A 40 11.60 -1.90 18.68
CA LYS A 40 10.96 -0.62 18.30
C LYS A 40 10.58 -0.58 16.82
N ARG A 41 11.48 -1.04 15.94
CA ARG A 41 11.21 -1.10 14.49
C ARG A 41 10.12 -2.11 14.18
N GLN A 42 10.08 -3.24 14.86
CA GLN A 42 9.03 -4.24 14.70
C GLN A 42 7.67 -3.67 15.11
N HIS A 43 7.55 -3.09 16.30
CA HIS A 43 6.31 -2.44 16.75
C HIS A 43 5.84 -1.35 15.78
N HIS A 44 6.76 -0.51 15.27
CA HIS A 44 6.40 0.51 14.28
C HIS A 44 5.90 -0.09 12.95
N ARG A 45 6.53 -1.18 12.48
CA ARG A 45 6.11 -1.90 11.27
C ARG A 45 4.74 -2.53 11.45
N GLU A 46 4.49 -3.17 12.58
CA GLU A 46 3.20 -3.78 12.93
C GLU A 46 2.10 -2.70 13.00
N TYR A 47 2.33 -1.63 13.75
CA TYR A 47 1.42 -0.49 13.82
C TYR A 47 1.11 0.08 12.43
N THR A 48 2.13 0.31 11.60
CA THR A 48 1.94 0.85 10.24
C THR A 48 1.16 -0.11 9.36
N ARG A 49 1.43 -1.42 9.46
CA ARG A 49 0.72 -2.46 8.72
C ARG A 49 -0.76 -2.46 9.10
N ASP A 50 -1.06 -2.44 10.39
CA ASP A 50 -2.42 -2.54 10.91
C ASP A 50 -3.20 -1.24 10.62
N TYR A 51 -2.55 -0.08 10.73
CA TYR A 51 -3.11 1.20 10.31
C TYR A 51 -3.46 1.23 8.81
N ARG A 52 -2.58 0.70 7.94
CA ARG A 52 -2.87 0.56 6.51
C ARG A 52 -4.05 -0.35 6.24
N LYS A 53 -4.13 -1.51 6.91
CA LYS A 53 -5.27 -2.43 6.79
C LYS A 53 -6.58 -1.74 7.19
N ALA A 54 -6.57 -0.96 8.27
CA ALA A 54 -7.74 -0.19 8.71
C ALA A 54 -8.18 0.83 7.66
N ILE A 55 -7.24 1.59 7.06
CA ILE A 55 -7.54 2.51 5.96
C ILE A 55 -8.13 1.76 4.76
N GLU A 56 -7.61 0.60 4.40
CA GLU A 56 -8.14 -0.17 3.28
C GLU A 56 -9.56 -0.68 3.53
N ALA A 57 -9.85 -1.13 4.75
CA ALA A 57 -11.19 -1.53 5.16
C ALA A 57 -12.21 -0.38 5.09
N THR A 58 -11.79 0.87 5.31
CA THR A 58 -12.70 2.04 5.26
C THR A 58 -13.38 2.23 3.90
N VAL A 59 -12.73 1.83 2.80
CA VAL A 59 -13.31 1.95 1.45
C VAL A 59 -14.57 1.09 1.33
N ASN A 60 -14.52 -0.15 1.80
CA ASN A 60 -15.67 -1.05 1.77
C ASN A 60 -16.76 -0.57 2.72
N ALA A 61 -16.40 -0.05 3.88
CA ALA A 61 -17.36 0.50 4.83
C ALA A 61 -18.10 1.72 4.26
N VAL A 62 -17.39 2.66 3.61
CA VAL A 62 -18.01 3.81 2.95
C VAL A 62 -18.94 3.35 1.81
N ARG A 63 -18.50 2.36 1.02
CA ARG A 63 -19.32 1.80 -0.06
C ARG A 63 -20.64 1.22 0.48
N LEU A 64 -20.58 0.44 1.56
CA LEU A 64 -21.75 -0.19 2.16
C LEU A 64 -22.75 0.84 2.72
N GLU A 65 -22.27 1.91 3.35
CA GLU A 65 -23.15 2.99 3.82
C GLU A 65 -23.84 3.73 2.65
N ILE A 66 -23.15 3.89 1.51
CA ILE A 66 -23.73 4.47 0.29
C ILE A 66 -24.74 3.52 -0.36
N GLU A 67 -24.45 2.22 -0.40
CA GLU A 67 -25.40 1.19 -0.87
C GLU A 67 -26.68 1.18 -0.03
N ASN A 68 -26.57 1.49 1.27
CA ASN A 68 -27.70 1.68 2.19
C ASN A 68 -28.43 3.03 2.01
N GLY A 69 -28.10 3.81 0.98
CA GLY A 69 -28.76 5.09 0.66
C GLY A 69 -28.22 6.31 1.39
N THR A 70 -27.10 6.19 2.11
CA THR A 70 -26.49 7.35 2.80
C THR A 70 -25.72 8.23 1.81
N PRO A 71 -25.89 9.57 1.83
CA PRO A 71 -25.08 10.47 1.03
C PRO A 71 -23.57 10.32 1.32
N GLU A 72 -22.74 10.46 0.30
CA GLU A 72 -21.30 10.20 0.35
C GLU A 72 -20.58 10.90 1.51
N GLN A 73 -20.87 12.19 1.75
CA GLN A 73 -20.26 12.95 2.86
C GLN A 73 -20.64 12.39 4.23
N HIS A 74 -21.90 12.01 4.40
CA HIS A 74 -22.41 11.44 5.66
C HIS A 74 -21.88 10.02 5.88
N ALA A 75 -21.72 9.23 4.81
CA ALA A 75 -21.10 7.92 4.86
C ALA A 75 -19.65 8.00 5.33
N ILE A 76 -18.87 8.96 4.81
CA ILE A 76 -17.47 9.18 5.22
C ILE A 76 -17.39 9.59 6.69
N ALA A 77 -18.20 10.55 7.14
CA ALA A 77 -18.24 10.99 8.54
C ALA A 77 -18.62 9.84 9.49
N LYS A 78 -19.62 9.02 9.12
CA LYS A 78 -20.07 7.87 9.90
C LYS A 78 -18.98 6.78 10.02
N VAL A 79 -18.24 6.54 8.95
CA VAL A 79 -17.11 5.60 8.97
C VAL A 79 -15.93 6.16 9.78
N ALA A 80 -15.67 7.47 9.71
CA ALA A 80 -14.66 8.13 10.54
C ALA A 80 -14.97 7.97 12.03
N ALA A 81 -16.22 8.22 12.44
CA ALA A 81 -16.66 8.03 13.82
C ALA A 81 -16.49 6.58 14.31
N LYS A 82 -16.82 5.58 13.48
CA LYS A 82 -16.69 4.15 13.82
C LYS A 82 -15.24 3.68 13.93
N THR A 83 -14.36 4.17 13.06
CA THR A 83 -12.97 3.69 12.93
C THR A 83 -11.97 4.51 13.72
N ARG A 84 -12.38 5.66 14.26
CA ARG A 84 -11.51 6.67 14.90
C ARG A 84 -10.38 7.16 13.99
N LEU A 85 -10.51 6.96 12.67
CA LEU A 85 -9.58 7.46 11.69
C LEU A 85 -9.95 8.89 11.26
N PRO A 86 -8.98 9.73 10.88
CA PRO A 86 -9.28 11.07 10.41
C PRO A 86 -10.16 11.06 9.16
N GLU A 87 -11.19 11.88 9.14
CA GLU A 87 -12.12 12.01 8.01
C GLU A 87 -11.39 12.38 6.70
N SER A 88 -10.38 13.25 6.80
CA SER A 88 -9.52 13.65 5.67
C SER A 88 -8.80 12.47 5.02
N THR A 89 -8.38 11.48 5.82
CA THR A 89 -7.68 10.28 5.35
C THR A 89 -8.65 9.35 4.61
N ILE A 90 -9.84 9.14 5.18
CA ILE A 90 -10.88 8.31 4.56
C ILE A 90 -11.35 8.96 3.25
N SER A 91 -11.61 10.27 3.26
CA SER A 91 -12.00 11.04 2.08
C SER A 91 -10.95 10.97 0.97
N ALA A 92 -9.67 11.17 1.30
CA ALA A 92 -8.58 11.06 0.34
C ALA A 92 -8.51 9.65 -0.27
N ARG A 93 -8.64 8.60 0.55
CA ARG A 93 -8.63 7.21 0.08
C ARG A 93 -9.84 6.89 -0.80
N TRP A 94 -11.03 7.33 -0.40
CA TRP A 94 -12.26 7.16 -1.16
C TRP A 94 -12.18 7.84 -2.55
N ARG A 95 -11.64 9.06 -2.60
CA ARG A 95 -11.38 9.77 -3.87
C ARG A 95 -10.42 8.98 -4.79
N LEU A 96 -9.35 8.42 -4.23
CA LEU A 96 -8.42 7.57 -4.99
C LEU A 96 -9.10 6.31 -5.51
N HIS A 97 -9.97 5.69 -4.70
CA HIS A 97 -10.77 4.54 -5.10
C HIS A 97 -11.70 4.88 -6.28
N LYS A 98 -12.48 5.97 -6.19
CA LYS A 98 -13.33 6.45 -7.30
C LYS A 98 -12.52 6.68 -8.58
N LYS A 99 -11.36 7.33 -8.46
CA LYS A 99 -10.45 7.58 -9.61
C LYS A 99 -9.94 6.27 -10.22
N ARG A 100 -9.57 5.27 -9.41
CA ARG A 100 -9.11 3.96 -9.89
C ARG A 100 -10.24 3.19 -10.57
N ASN A 101 -11.44 3.17 -9.98
CA ASN A 101 -12.59 2.49 -10.58
C ASN A 101 -13.02 3.16 -11.88
N LEU A 102 -12.99 4.49 -11.96
CA LEU A 102 -13.27 5.22 -13.20
C LEU A 102 -12.24 4.88 -14.29
N ARG A 103 -10.95 4.83 -13.95
CA ARG A 103 -9.89 4.39 -14.89
C ARG A 103 -10.07 2.95 -15.32
N SER A 104 -10.48 2.06 -14.41
CA SER A 104 -10.73 0.65 -14.71
C SER A 104 -11.95 0.50 -15.62
N TYR A 105 -13.00 1.26 -15.37
CA TYR A 105 -14.19 1.31 -16.22
C TYR A 105 -13.88 1.87 -17.61
N ASP A 106 -13.14 2.99 -17.69
CA ASP A 106 -12.70 3.57 -18.96
C ASP A 106 -11.81 2.59 -19.73
N LYS A 107 -10.89 1.90 -19.06
CA LYS A 107 -10.04 0.87 -19.67
C LYS A 107 -10.89 -0.28 -20.22
N PHE A 108 -11.79 -0.84 -19.43
CA PHE A 108 -12.68 -1.93 -19.86
C PHE A 108 -13.58 -1.51 -21.03
N ARG A 109 -14.15 -0.30 -20.96
CA ARG A 109 -14.96 0.28 -22.05
C ARG A 109 -14.13 0.41 -23.32
N ASN A 110 -12.92 0.95 -23.22
CA ASN A 110 -12.02 1.15 -24.35
C ASN A 110 -11.58 -0.19 -24.98
N GLU A 111 -11.28 -1.21 -24.17
CA GLU A 111 -10.99 -2.56 -24.64
C GLU A 111 -12.18 -3.18 -25.38
N LYS A 112 -13.41 -3.00 -24.85
CA LYS A 112 -14.65 -3.46 -25.51
C LYS A 112 -14.87 -2.75 -26.86
N ILE A 113 -14.62 -1.43 -26.92
CA ILE A 113 -14.68 -0.64 -28.16
C ILE A 113 -13.70 -1.21 -29.19
N MET A 114 -12.43 -1.39 -28.83
CA MET A 114 -11.41 -1.89 -29.75
C MET A 114 -11.67 -3.34 -30.17
N ARG A 115 -12.22 -4.19 -29.29
CA ARG A 115 -12.62 -5.56 -29.63
C ARG A 115 -13.71 -5.59 -30.70
N LEU A 116 -14.72 -4.72 -30.59
CA LEU A 116 -15.78 -4.62 -31.60
C LEU A 116 -15.24 -4.05 -32.92
N LYS A 117 -14.35 -3.06 -32.85
CA LYS A 117 -13.68 -2.50 -34.04
C LYS A 117 -12.86 -3.55 -34.78
N ARG A 118 -12.08 -4.37 -34.07
CA ARG A 118 -11.31 -5.51 -34.63
C ARG A 118 -12.20 -6.58 -35.27
N ARG A 119 -13.44 -6.73 -34.79
CA ARG A 119 -14.47 -7.60 -35.38
C ARG A 119 -15.22 -6.94 -36.56
N GLY A 120 -14.69 -5.85 -37.12
CA GLY A 120 -15.24 -5.17 -38.29
C GLY A 120 -16.49 -4.31 -38.04
N HIS A 121 -16.90 -4.10 -36.79
CA HIS A 121 -18.11 -3.30 -36.52
C HIS A 121 -17.89 -1.82 -36.85
N THR A 122 -18.93 -1.17 -37.36
CA THR A 122 -18.91 0.27 -37.65
C THR A 122 -19.01 1.09 -36.37
N ASN A 123 -18.56 2.35 -36.41
CA ASN A 123 -18.65 3.23 -35.24
C ASN A 123 -20.11 3.46 -34.78
N ALA A 124 -21.09 3.31 -35.69
CA ALA A 124 -22.51 3.42 -35.37
C ALA A 124 -23.01 2.18 -34.60
N GLU A 125 -22.63 0.98 -35.02
CA GLU A 125 -22.96 -0.28 -34.33
C GLU A 125 -22.32 -0.35 -32.94
N ILE A 126 -21.06 0.11 -32.83
CA ILE A 126 -20.35 0.18 -31.54
C ILE A 126 -21.04 1.17 -30.60
N ALA A 127 -21.43 2.33 -31.12
CA ALA A 127 -22.19 3.35 -30.39
C ALA A 127 -23.48 2.78 -29.80
N GLN A 128 -24.26 2.05 -30.61
CA GLN A 128 -25.49 1.40 -30.18
C GLN A 128 -25.25 0.32 -29.10
N LYS A 129 -24.21 -0.51 -29.24
CA LYS A 129 -23.89 -1.58 -28.29
C LYS A 129 -23.32 -1.09 -26.94
N ILE A 130 -22.77 0.12 -26.90
CA ILE A 130 -22.08 0.67 -25.72
C ILE A 130 -22.88 1.81 -25.08
N GLY A 131 -23.86 2.40 -25.79
CA GLY A 131 -24.66 3.51 -25.29
C GLY A 131 -23.90 4.84 -25.32
N LEU A 132 -23.05 5.04 -26.34
CA LEU A 132 -22.33 6.29 -26.56
C LEU A 132 -22.62 6.84 -27.95
N SER A 133 -22.40 8.13 -28.18
CA SER A 133 -22.54 8.70 -29.52
C SER A 133 -21.42 8.23 -30.46
N ARG A 134 -21.73 8.15 -31.76
CA ARG A 134 -20.75 7.81 -32.82
C ARG A 134 -19.51 8.72 -32.79
N SER A 135 -19.69 10.00 -32.50
CA SER A 135 -18.60 10.97 -32.42
C SER A 135 -17.68 10.70 -31.23
N GLN A 136 -18.23 10.34 -30.07
CA GLN A 136 -17.46 9.93 -28.89
C GLN A 136 -16.64 8.67 -29.17
N ILE A 137 -17.23 7.65 -29.82
CA ILE A 137 -16.50 6.42 -30.21
C ILE A 137 -15.31 6.76 -31.12
N GLY A 138 -15.51 7.60 -32.14
CA GLY A 138 -14.43 8.01 -33.04
C GLY A 138 -13.31 8.80 -32.36
N ARG A 139 -13.61 9.60 -31.33
CA ARG A 139 -12.57 10.27 -30.52
C ARG A 139 -11.82 9.27 -29.64
N ILE A 140 -12.53 8.32 -29.03
CA ILE A 140 -11.94 7.29 -28.17
C ILE A 140 -10.98 6.40 -28.96
N ILE A 141 -11.39 5.91 -30.14
CA ILE A 141 -10.56 5.06 -31.00
C ILE A 141 -9.28 5.81 -31.40
N ARG A 142 -9.40 7.05 -31.92
CA ARG A 142 -8.24 7.87 -32.29
C ARG A 142 -7.28 8.07 -31.12
N LYS A 143 -7.80 8.33 -29.92
CA LYS A 143 -6.99 8.50 -28.71
C LYS A 143 -6.24 7.22 -28.30
N ILE A 144 -6.81 6.04 -28.59
CA ILE A 144 -6.17 4.76 -28.30
C ILE A 144 -5.10 4.45 -29.34
N GLU A 145 -5.35 4.73 -30.61
CA GLU A 145 -4.41 4.49 -31.72
C GLU A 145 -3.24 5.50 -31.76
N SER A 146 -3.39 6.66 -31.13
CA SER A 146 -2.34 7.69 -31.04
C SER A 146 -1.34 7.48 -29.90
N VAL A 147 -1.49 6.40 -29.12
CA VAL A 147 -0.61 6.02 -28.00
C VAL A 147 0.23 4.84 -28.43
#